data_AF-A0A917CR86-F1
#
_entry.id   AF-A0A917CR86-F1
#
_cell.length_a   1.000
_cell.length_b   1.000
_cell.length_c   1.000
_cell.angle_alpha   90.00
_cell.angle_beta   90.00
_cell.angle_gamma   90.00
#
_symmetry.space_group_name_H-M   'P 1'
#
loop_
_entity.id
_entity.type
_entity.pdbx_description
1 polymer ?
#
loop_
_entity_poly.entity_id
_entity_poly.type
_entity_poly.pdbx_seq_one_letter_code
_entity_poly.pdbx_strand_id
1 'polypeptide(L)' 'MRRQIAAAEILMAVVAVVVAVLLWRGGVRVDSYGPLLPGSPGFTTTYYSGPWIGGSVAVMALAALLAFDAARRNTPNEN' A
#
# COMPACT_ATOMS: atom_id res chain seq x y z
N MET A 1 5.73 7.59 28.52
CA MET A 1 6.13 8.15 27.21
C MET A 1 6.51 7.11 26.17
N ARG A 2 7.54 6.25 26.33
CA ARG A 2 7.94 5.25 25.30
C ARG A 2 6.79 4.39 24.73
N ARG A 3 5.95 3.83 25.61
CA ARG A 3 4.76 3.04 25.20
C ARG A 3 3.71 3.83 24.41
N GLN A 4 3.49 5.10 24.75
CA GLN A 4 2.53 5.96 24.03
C GLN A 4 3.03 6.26 22.62
N ILE A 5 4.35 6.49 22.47
CA ILE A 5 4.97 6.71 21.17
C ILE A 5 4.87 5.44 20.31
N ALA A 6 5.20 4.27 20.86
CA ALA A 6 5.06 3.00 20.14
C ALA A 6 3.61 2.72 19.71
N ALA A 7 2.62 3.04 20.56
CA ALA A 7 1.22 2.91 20.19
C ALA A 7 0.82 3.87 19.06
N ALA A 8 1.31 5.11 19.08
CA ALA A 8 1.08 6.08 18.01
C ALA A 8 1.74 5.64 16.69
N GLU A 9 2.95 5.10 16.73
CA GLU A 9 3.66 4.56 15.56
C GLU A 9 2.90 3.38 14.93
N ILE A 10 2.38 2.46 15.75
CA ILE A 10 1.54 1.35 15.27
C ILE A 10 0.27 1.89 14.61
N LEU A 11 -0.41 2.85 15.24
CA LEU A 11 -1.61 3.46 14.68
C LEU A 11 -1.31 4.13 13.34
N MET A 12 -0.21 4.89 13.24
CA MET A 12 0.21 5.50 11.98
C MET A 12 0.60 4.47 10.93
N ALA A 13 1.22 3.35 11.31
CA ALA A 13 1.54 2.25 10.39
C ALA A 13 0.26 1.67 9.79
N VAL A 14 -0.78 1.43 10.60
CA VAL A 14 -2.08 0.95 10.12
C VAL A 14 -2.73 1.95 9.16
N VAL A 15 -2.74 3.24 9.51
CA VAL A 15 -3.25 4.30 8.63
C VAL A 15 -2.48 4.33 7.31
N ALA A 16 -1.15 4.24 7.35
CA ALA A 16 -0.32 4.20 6.16
C ALA A 16 -0.62 2.97 5.28
N VAL A 17 -0.84 1.78 5.86
CA VAL A 17 -1.29 0.59 5.11
C VAL A 17 -2.62 0.86 4.39
N VAL A 18 -3.61 1.45 5.07
CA VAL A 18 -4.90 1.78 4.46
C VAL A 18 -4.70 2.75 3.29
N VAL A 19 -3.91 3.81 3.47
CA VAL A 19 -3.59 4.77 2.41
C VAL A 19 -2.88 4.10 1.24
N ALA A 20 -1.92 3.21 1.49
CA ALA A 20 -1.25 2.46 0.45
C ALA A 20 -2.24 1.61 -0.37
N VAL A 21 -3.17 0.92 0.29
CA VAL A 21 -4.23 0.14 -0.40
C VAL A 21 -5.12 1.05 -1.24
N LEU A 22 -5.49 2.24 -0.74
CA LEU A 22 -6.28 3.20 -1.51
C LEU A 22 -5.52 3.69 -2.75
N LEU A 23 -4.22 3.96 -2.61
CA LEU A 23 -3.36 4.36 -3.72
C LEU A 23 -3.24 3.25 -4.76
N TRP A 24 -3.04 2.01 -4.32
CA TRP A 24 -3.03 0.85 -5.21
C TRP A 24 -4.32 0.72 -6.00
N ARG A 25 -5.47 0.80 -5.33
CA ARG A 25 -6.79 0.71 -5.96
C ARG A 25 -7.04 1.84 -6.96
N GLY A 26 -6.61 3.07 -6.65
CA GLY A 26 -6.68 4.19 -7.59
C GLY A 26 -5.73 4.05 -8.78
N GLY A 27 -4.62 3.31 -8.59
CA GLY A 27 -3.62 3.06 -9.61
C GLY A 27 -3.94 1.94 -10.60
N VAL A 28 -4.95 1.10 -10.33
CA VAL A 28 -5.33 -0.03 -11.20
C VAL A 28 -6.68 0.24 -11.84
N ARG A 29 -6.72 0.28 -13.18
CA ARG A 29 -7.97 0.34 -13.95
C ARG A 29 -8.06 -0.86 -14.88
N VAL A 30 -9.21 -1.53 -14.87
CA VAL A 30 -9.49 -2.66 -15.76
C VAL A 30 -10.60 -2.24 -16.71
N ASP A 31 -10.28 -2.19 -18.00
CA ASP A 31 -11.23 -1.86 -19.05
C ASP A 31 -11.48 -3.12 -19.89
N SER A 32 -12.75 -3.41 -20.18
CA SER A 32 -13.15 -4.53 -21.05
C SER A 32 -13.68 -3.99 -22.37
N TYR A 33 -13.19 -4.57 -23.45
CA TYR A 33 -13.50 -4.18 -24.82
C TYR A 33 -14.17 -5.33 -25.57
N GLY A 34 -15.14 -4.97 -26.41
CA GLY A 34 -15.76 -5.92 -27.32
C GLY A 34 -14.81 -6.43 -28.42
N PRO A 35 -15.26 -7.38 -29.24
CA PRO A 35 -14.50 -7.88 -30.38
C PRO A 35 -14.07 -6.75 -31.33
N LEU A 36 -12.79 -6.74 -31.73
CA LEU A 36 -12.30 -5.81 -32.76
C LEU A 36 -12.72 -6.23 -34.17
N LEU A 37 -12.99 -7.52 -34.38
CA LEU A 37 -13.39 -8.11 -35.65
C LEU A 37 -14.57 -9.07 -35.44
N PRO A 38 -15.47 -9.24 -36.43
CA PRO A 38 -16.53 -10.24 -36.37
C PRO A 38 -15.96 -11.64 -36.11
N GLY A 39 -16.43 -12.30 -35.04
CA GLY A 39 -15.98 -13.65 -34.66
C GLY A 39 -14.73 -13.70 -33.77
N SER A 40 -14.09 -12.57 -33.45
CA SER A 40 -12.99 -12.56 -32.48
C SER A 40 -13.50 -12.52 -31.04
N PRO A 41 -12.74 -13.03 -30.05
CA PRO A 41 -13.06 -12.79 -28.65
C PRO A 41 -12.89 -11.30 -28.30
N GLY A 42 -13.63 -10.82 -27.30
CA GLY A 42 -13.33 -9.57 -26.63
C GLY A 42 -12.04 -9.68 -25.80
N PHE A 43 -11.48 -8.55 -25.39
CA PHE A 43 -10.26 -8.52 -24.59
C PHE A 43 -10.38 -7.54 -23.43
N THR A 44 -9.58 -7.79 -22.40
CA THR A 44 -9.51 -6.95 -21.20
C THR A 44 -8.11 -6.37 -21.10
N THR A 45 -8.02 -5.08 -20.77
CA THR A 45 -6.75 -4.39 -20.55
C THR A 45 -6.68 -3.85 -19.14
N THR A 46 -5.57 -4.14 -18.46
CA THR A 46 -5.26 -3.58 -17.14
C THR A 46 -4.26 -2.45 -17.29
N TYR A 47 -4.66 -1.25 -16.90
CA TYR A 47 -3.83 -0.07 -16.85
C TYR A 47 -3.30 0.15 -15.44
N TYR A 48 -2.00 0.42 -15.34
CA TYR A 48 -1.33 0.76 -14.10
C TYR A 48 -0.82 2.19 -14.16
N SER A 49 -1.23 3.02 -13.19
CA SER A 49 -0.73 4.38 -13.08
C SER A 49 0.53 4.43 -12.24
N GLY A 50 1.66 4.74 -12.88
CA GLY A 50 2.97 4.82 -12.23
C GLY A 50 2.99 5.69 -10.96
N PRO A 51 2.47 6.93 -10.98
CA PRO A 51 2.42 7.78 -9.78
C PRO A 51 1.62 7.18 -8.62
N TRP A 52 0.47 6.57 -8.91
CA TRP A 52 -0.38 5.95 -7.87
C TRP A 52 0.27 4.71 -7.28
N ILE A 53 0.81 3.82 -8.13
CA ILE A 53 1.51 2.62 -7.70
C ILE A 53 2.80 2.97 -6.95
N GLY A 54 3.58 3.93 -7.45
CA GLY A 54 4.78 4.42 -6.79
C GLY A 54 4.49 5.03 -5.43
N GLY A 55 3.43 5.85 -5.33
CA GLY A 55 2.94 6.39 -4.06
C GLY A 55 2.52 5.28 -3.08
N SER A 56 1.80 4.26 -3.55
CA SER A 56 1.42 3.10 -2.74
C SER A 56 2.65 2.40 -2.15
N VAL A 57 3.68 2.16 -2.97
CA VAL A 57 4.92 1.50 -2.52
C VAL A 57 5.65 2.37 -1.49
N ALA A 58 5.77 3.67 -1.72
CA ALA A 58 6.42 4.59 -0.80
C ALA A 58 5.73 4.64 0.57
N VAL A 59 4.40 4.73 0.58
CA VAL A 59 3.61 4.74 1.82
C VAL A 59 3.68 3.39 2.53
N MET A 60 3.68 2.28 1.80
CA MET A 60 3.85 0.95 2.38
C MET A 60 5.23 0.79 3.04
N ALA A 61 6.29 1.30 2.41
CA ALA A 61 7.62 1.30 3.01
C ALA A 61 7.66 2.12 4.32
N LEU A 62 7.00 3.29 4.35
CA LEU A 62 6.86 4.08 5.57
C LEU A 62 6.11 3.31 6.68
N ALA A 63 5.04 2.60 6.33
CA ALA A 63 4.31 1.77 7.28
C ALA A 63 5.20 0.68 7.90
N ALA A 64 6.02 0.03 7.09
CA ALA A 64 6.98 -0.96 7.56
C ALA A 64 8.01 -0.34 8.52
N LEU A 65 8.55 0.84 8.19
CA LEU A 65 9.50 1.55 9.06
C LEU A 65 8.89 1.91 10.42
N LEU A 66 7.65 2.40 10.44
CA LEU A 66 6.93 2.70 11.68
C LEU A 66 6.70 1.46 12.53
N ALA A 67 6.34 0.33 11.92
CA ALA A 67 6.19 -0.93 12.63
C ALA A 67 7.52 -1.43 13.22
N PHE A 68 8.62 -1.33 12.45
CA PHE A 68 9.95 -1.67 12.94
C PHE A 68 10.41 -0.78 14.10
N ASP A 69 10.18 0.53 14.04
CA ASP A 69 10.55 1.44 15.12
C ASP A 69 9.74 1.16 16.39
N ALA A 70 8.43 0.93 16.26
CA ALA A 70 7.58 0.54 17.37
C ALA A 70 8.04 -0.79 18.02
N ALA A 71 8.43 -1.78 17.21
CA ALA A 71 8.95 -3.05 17.69
C ALA A 71 10.26 -2.85 18.47
N ARG A 72 11.22 -2.12 17.89
CA ARG A 72 12.49 -1.77 18.54
C ARG A 72 12.27 -1.08 19.89
N ARG A 73 11.30 -0.18 19.99
CA ARG A 73 10.99 0.53 21.24
C ARG A 73 10.37 -0.35 22.31
N ASN A 74 9.81 -1.50 21.95
CA ASN A 74 9.20 -2.44 22.88
C ASN A 74 10.12 -3.60 23.30
N THR A 75 11.22 -3.83 22.58
CA THR A 75 12.24 -4.81 22.99
C THR A 75 12.97 -4.32 24.26
N PRO A 76 13.01 -5.12 25.34
CA PRO A 76 13.86 -4.86 26.48
C PRO A 76 15.33 -4.99 26.07
N ASN A 77 16.19 -4.05 26.49
CA ASN A 77 17.62 -4.22 26.33
C ASN A 77 18.10 -5.13 27.48
N GLU A 78 18.62 -6.32 27.18
CA GLU A 78 19.36 -7.15 28.15
C GLU A 78 20.76 -6.56 28.35
N ASN A 79 20.88 -5.42 29.05
CA ASN A 79 22.17 -4.88 29.51
C ASN A 79 22.05 -4.38 30.95
#